data_AF-A0A170VCN5-F1
#
_entry.id   AF-A0A170VCN5-F1
#
_cell.length_a   1.000
_cell.length_b   1.000
_cell.length_c   1.000
_cell.angle_alpha   90.00
_cell.angle_beta   90.00
_cell.angle_gamma   90.00
#
_symmetry.space_group_name_H-M   'P 1'
#
loop_
_entity.id
_entity.type
_entity.pdbx_description
1 polymer ?
#
loop_
_entity_poly.entity_id
_entity_poly.type
_entity_poly.pdbx_seq_one_letter_code
_entity_poly.pdbx_strand_id
1 'polypeptide(L)' 'QKSWKYANKEKVSYTDDGLEAIVFTAQGDMRQALNNLQSTVNGFNHVNSENVFKVCDEPHP' A
#
# COMPACT_ATOMS: atom_id res chain seq x y z
N GLN A 1 7.64 26.61 -3.04
CA GLN A 1 8.39 25.40 -3.45
C GLN A 1 8.86 24.67 -2.20
N LYS A 2 8.10 23.70 -1.68
CA LYS A 2 8.55 22.89 -0.54
C LYS A 2 8.83 21.47 -1.01
N SER A 3 10.13 21.14 -1.01
CA SER A 3 10.73 19.83 -0.79
C SER A 3 10.08 18.62 -1.46
N TRP A 4 10.24 18.52 -2.78
CA TRP A 4 10.30 17.21 -3.43
C TRP A 4 11.73 16.65 -3.30
N LYS A 5 12.15 16.39 -2.05
CA LYS A 5 13.05 15.26 -1.83
C LYS A 5 12.20 14.07 -2.32
N TYR A 6 12.37 13.48 -3.50
CA TYR A 6 13.50 12.62 -3.82
C TYR A 6 14.08 11.92 -2.58
N ALA A 7 13.21 11.57 -1.61
CA ALA A 7 13.52 10.59 -0.60
C ALA A 7 13.62 9.27 -1.36
N ASN A 8 14.86 8.90 -1.69
CA ASN A 8 15.33 7.56 -2.02
C ASN A 8 14.24 6.52 -1.91
N LYS A 9 13.89 5.84 -3.02
CA LYS A 9 13.37 4.47 -3.06
C LYS A 9 13.00 3.99 -1.67
N GLU A 10 11.84 4.41 -1.14
CA GLU A 10 11.47 4.03 0.22
C GLU A 10 11.61 2.52 0.24
N LYS A 11 12.52 1.99 1.06
CA LYS A 11 12.59 0.56 1.32
C LYS A 11 11.32 0.25 2.09
N VAL A 12 10.20 0.22 1.37
CA VAL A 12 8.91 -0.16 1.89
C VAL A 12 9.15 -1.54 2.47
N SER A 13 9.00 -1.65 3.78
CA SER A 13 9.10 -2.94 4.44
C SER A 13 7.85 -3.71 4.02
N TYR A 14 8.02 -4.85 3.37
CA TYR A 14 6.91 -5.69 2.93
C TYR A 14 7.18 -7.16 3.24
N THR A 15 6.10 -7.93 3.27
CA THR A 15 6.12 -9.39 3.25
C THR A 15 5.49 -9.90 1.96
N ASP A 16 5.82 -11.13 1.55
CA ASP A 16 5.30 -11.71 0.29
C ASP A 16 3.77 -11.83 0.32
N ASP A 17 3.19 -12.20 1.46
CA ASP A 17 1.73 -12.25 1.67
C ASP A 17 1.08 -10.85 1.61
N GLY A 18 1.81 -9.79 1.97
CA GLY A 18 1.34 -8.42 1.80
C GLY A 18 1.22 -8.03 0.33
N LEU A 19 2.20 -8.40 -0.50
CA LEU A 19 2.14 -8.15 -1.94
C LEU A 19 1.04 -8.98 -2.62
N GLU A 20 0.88 -10.25 -2.23
CA GLU A 20 -0.24 -11.08 -2.70
C GLU A 20 -1.60 -10.47 -2.32
N ALA A 21 -1.75 -9.98 -1.09
CA ALA A 21 -2.97 -9.32 -0.65
C ALA A 21 -3.28 -8.05 -1.46
N ILE A 22 -2.26 -7.26 -1.83
CA ILE A 22 -2.44 -6.09 -2.73
C ILE A 22 -3.00 -6.53 -4.07
N VAL A 23 -2.41 -7.56 -4.69
CA VAL A 23 -2.85 -8.06 -6.00
C VAL A 23 -4.26 -8.66 -5.91
N PHE A 24 -4.54 -9.41 -4.85
CA PHE A 24 -5.82 -10.05 -4.60
C PHE A 24 -6.94 -9.01 -4.42
N THR A 25 -6.70 -7.99 -3.58
CA THR A 25 -7.67 -6.92 -3.30
C THR A 25 -7.86 -5.96 -4.47
N ALA A 26 -6.88 -5.85 -5.37
CA ALA A 26 -6.95 -5.00 -6.55
C ALA A 26 -7.78 -5.57 -7.71
N GLN A 27 -8.11 -6.87 -7.70
CA GLN A 27 -8.96 -7.53 -8.72
C GLN A 27 -8.56 -7.25 -10.19
N GLY A 28 -7.26 -7.04 -10.46
CA GLY A 28 -6.73 -6.73 -11.79
C GLY A 28 -6.70 -5.24 -12.18
N ASP A 29 -7.14 -4.35 -11.30
CA ASP A 29 -7.03 -2.90 -11.46
C ASP A 29 -5.70 -2.39 -10.85
N MET A 30 -4.75 -2.00 -11.72
CA MET A 30 -3.44 -1.48 -11.28
C MET A 30 -3.54 -0.17 -10.48
N ARG A 31 -4.58 0.65 -10.72
CA ARG A 31 -4.81 1.88 -9.95
C ARG A 31 -5.27 1.56 -8.53
N GLN A 32 -6.14 0.57 -8.37
CA GLN A 32 -6.56 0.09 -7.06
C GLN A 32 -5.38 -0.54 -6.30
N ALA A 33 -4.54 -1.34 -6.97
CA ALA A 33 -3.33 -1.89 -6.37
C ALA A 33 -2.39 -0.80 -5.82
N LEU A 34 -2.15 0.26 -6.61
CA LEU A 34 -1.32 1.39 -6.19
C LEU A 34 -1.93 2.16 -5.01
N ASN A 35 -3.24 2.35 -5.01
CA ASN A 35 -3.94 3.00 -3.92
C ASN A 35 -3.83 2.18 -2.63
N ASN A 36 -4.13 0.88 -2.70
CA ASN A 36 -4.03 -0.02 -1.54
C ASN A 36 -2.60 -0.03 -0.99
N LEU A 37 -1.60 -0.06 -1.88
CA LEU A 37 -0.20 -0.03 -1.49
C LEU A 37 0.17 1.28 -0.80
N GLN A 38 -0.15 2.43 -1.41
CA GLN A 38 0.16 3.75 -0.83
C GLN A 38 -0.57 3.98 0.49
N SER A 39 -1.85 3.62 0.59
CA SER A 39 -2.62 3.74 1.82
C SER A 39 -2.06 2.83 2.92
N THR A 40 -1.63 1.61 2.59
CA THR A 40 -0.98 0.70 3.54
C THR A 40 0.37 1.25 4.04
N VAL A 41 1.20 1.75 3.12
CA VAL A 41 2.49 2.37 3.47
C VAL A 41 2.27 3.61 4.34
N ASN A 42 1.34 4.50 3.96
CA ASN A 42 1.07 5.73 4.69
C ASN A 42 0.46 5.48 6.09
N GLY A 43 -0.38 4.45 6.23
CA GLY A 43 -1.05 4.13 7.49
C GLY A 43 -0.20 3.31 8.46
N PHE A 44 0.60 2.37 7.95
CA PHE A 44 1.24 1.35 8.78
C PHE A 44 2.77 1.27 8.61
N ASN A 45 3.34 1.92 7.58
CA ASN A 45 4.77 1.88 7.26
C ASN A 45 5.35 0.46 7.03
N HIS A 46 4.48 -0.55 6.92
CA HIS A 46 4.81 -1.94 6.65
C HIS A 46 3.66 -2.62 5.91
N VAL A 47 3.98 -3.27 4.79
CA VAL A 47 3.01 -3.95 3.92
C VAL A 47 2.99 -5.43 4.24
N ASN A 48 1.98 -5.87 4.98
CA ASN A 48 1.65 -7.27 5.24
C ASN A 48 0.15 -7.49 4.96
N SER A 49 -0.29 -8.74 4.89
CA SER A 49 -1.69 -9.05 4.58
C SER A 49 -2.67 -8.36 5.54
N GLU A 50 -2.39 -8.38 6.85
CA GLU A 50 -3.23 -7.76 7.88
C GLU A 50 -3.47 -6.26 7.64
N ASN A 51 -2.40 -5.50 7.38
CA ASN A 51 -2.48 -4.07 7.15
C ASN A 51 -3.19 -3.75 5.82
N VAL A 52 -2.97 -4.56 4.78
CA VAL A 52 -3.65 -4.40 3.49
C VAL A 52 -5.16 -4.59 3.64
N PHE A 53 -5.61 -5.62 4.36
CA PHE A 53 -7.04 -5.85 4.58
C PHE A 53 -7.68 -4.74 5.42
N LYS A 54 -7.00 -4.21 6.44
CA LYS A 54 -7.49 -3.05 7.21
C LYS A 54 -7.76 -1.83 6.32
N VAL A 55 -6.86 -1.54 5.38
CA VAL A 55 -7.03 -0.43 4.41
C VAL A 55 -8.16 -0.68 3.42
N CYS A 56 -8.35 -1.93 2.99
CA CYS A 56 -9.37 -2.28 2.02
C CYS A 56 -10.79 -2.36 2.62
N ASP A 57 -10.90 -2.71 3.91
CA ASP A 57 -12.18 -2.77 4.64
C ASP A 57 -12.63 -1.38 5.12
N GLU A 58 -11.73 -0.41 5.23
CA GLU A 58 -12.11 0.98 5.51
C GLU A 58 -12.64 1.65 4.22
N PRO A 59 -13.92 2.05 4.18
CA PRO A 59 -14.45 2.78 3.04
C PRO A 59 -13.65 4.08 2.89
N HIS A 60 -13.08 4.28 1.70
CA HIS A 60 -12.47 5.57 1.37
C HIS A 60 -13.59 6.63 1.34
N PRO A 61 -13.48 7.74 2.10
CA PRO A 61 -14.42 8.86 2.06
C PRO A 61 -14.47 9.57 0.70
#